data_AF-A0A233HGF3-F1
#
_entry.id   AF-A0A233HGF3-F1
#
_cell.length_a   1.000
_cell.length_b   1.000
_cell.length_c   1.000
_cell.angle_alpha   90.00
_cell.angle_beta   90.00
_cell.angle_gamma   90.00
#
_symmetry.space_group_name_H-M   'P 1'
#
loop_
_entity.id
_entity.type
_entity.pdbx_description
1 polymer ?
#
loop_
_entity_poly.entity_id
_entity_poly.type
_entity_poly.pdbx_seq_one_letter_code
_entity_poly.pdbx_strand_id
1 'polypeptide(L)' 'MNTFFITFSVFLCVIAAMAVGYVFQKKVVKGSCGGLGAVGIEKVCNCPEPCDARKKREAKAAARAEKLAHWEKDRIA' A
#
# COMPACT_ATOMS: atom_id res chain seq x y z
N MET A 1 14.30 8.89 39.20
CA MET A 1 13.08 8.06 39.08
C MET A 1 11.92 8.82 38.44
N ASN A 2 11.55 10.01 38.94
CA ASN A 2 10.41 10.77 38.41
C ASN A 2 10.55 11.20 36.93
N THR A 3 11.75 11.65 36.54
CA THR A 3 12.08 11.99 35.15
C THR A 3 11.90 10.83 34.17
N PHE A 4 12.13 9.59 34.61
CA PHE A 4 11.97 8.40 33.77
C PHE A 4 10.50 8.13 33.42
N PHE A 5 9.60 8.27 34.40
CA PHE A 5 8.17 8.11 34.16
C PHE A 5 7.60 9.24 33.30
N ILE A 6 8.11 10.47 33.47
CA ILE A 6 7.70 11.63 32.66
C ILE A 6 8.13 11.45 31.20
N THR A 7 9.40 11.09 30.94
CA THR A 7 9.86 10.89 29.56
C THR A 7 9.18 9.69 28.90
N PHE A 8 8.96 8.60 29.63
CA PHE A 8 8.27 7.42 29.13
C PHE A 8 6.81 7.70 28.72
N SER A 9 6.08 8.45 29.55
CA SER A 9 4.70 8.84 29.26
C SER A 9 4.60 9.79 28.06
N VAL A 10 5.52 10.76 27.93
CA VAL A 10 5.58 11.64 26.75
C VAL A 10 5.83 10.84 25.47
N PHE A 11 6.73 9.86 25.50
CA PHE A 11 7.01 9.00 24.35
C PHE A 11 5.79 8.20 23.91
N LEU A 12 5.05 7.63 24.87
CA LEU A 12 3.80 6.92 24.59
C LEU A 12 2.74 7.83 23.99
N CYS A 13 2.59 9.05 24.52
CA CYS A 13 1.64 10.04 23.97
C CYS A 13 1.96 10.38 22.50
N VAL A 14 3.25 10.55 22.16
CA VAL A 14 3.67 10.83 20.77
C VAL A 14 3.37 9.66 19.84
N ILE A 15 3.68 8.42 20.26
CA ILE A 15 3.39 7.22 19.46
C ILE A 15 1.88 7.07 19.25
N ALA A 16 1.08 7.27 20.31
CA ALA A 16 -0.38 7.22 20.22
C ALA A 16 -0.91 8.28 19.25
N ALA A 17 -0.41 9.52 19.31
CA ALA A 17 -0.79 10.58 18.38
C ALA A 17 -0.43 10.24 16.92
N MET A 18 0.75 9.63 16.68
CA MET A 18 1.14 9.17 15.34
C MET A 18 0.24 8.03 14.83
N ALA A 19 -0.08 7.05 15.69
CA ALA A 19 -0.96 5.94 15.35
C ALA A 19 -2.38 6.43 15.00
N VAL A 20 -2.92 7.34 15.82
CA VAL A 20 -4.20 8.00 15.58
C VAL A 20 -4.17 8.77 14.26
N GLY A 21 -3.10 9.54 14.01
CA GLY A 21 -2.90 10.24 12.74
C GLY A 21 -2.84 9.31 11.53
N TYR A 22 -2.19 8.14 11.65
CA TYR A 22 -2.12 7.13 10.59
C TYR A 22 -3.50 6.53 10.27
N VAL A 23 -4.28 6.20 11.31
CA VAL A 23 -5.64 5.66 11.16
C VAL A 23 -6.58 6.67 10.49
N PHE A 24 -6.52 7.94 10.89
CA PHE A 24 -7.35 8.99 10.29
C PHE A 24 -6.93 9.36 8.88
N GLN A 25 -5.62 9.45 8.60
CA GLN A 25 -5.14 9.79 7.27
C GLN A 25 -5.34 8.65 6.27
N LYS A 26 -5.47 7.38 6.70
CA LYS A 26 -5.53 6.17 5.85
C LYS A 26 -4.52 6.20 4.70
N LYS A 27 -3.43 6.95 4.86
CA LYS A 27 -2.39 7.08 3.85
C LYS A 27 -1.59 5.82 3.96
N VAL A 28 -1.93 4.84 3.12
CA VAL A 28 -1.03 3.73 2.78
C VAL A 28 0.36 4.33 2.59
N VAL A 29 1.35 3.79 3.30
CA VAL A 29 2.75 4.20 3.19
C VAL A 29 3.03 4.38 1.71
N LYS A 30 3.22 5.64 1.31
CA LYS A 30 3.35 6.00 -0.10
C LYS A 30 4.69 5.45 -0.56
N GLY A 31 4.70 4.20 -1.02
CA GLY A 31 5.83 3.65 -1.76
C GLY A 31 6.06 4.45 -3.03
N SER A 32 7.06 4.07 -3.83
CA SER A 32 7.50 4.75 -5.06
C SER A 32 6.37 5.27 -6.01
N CYS A 33 5.16 4.69 -5.99
CA CYS A 33 3.99 5.16 -6.76
C CYS A 33 2.80 5.68 -5.95
N GLY A 34 2.88 5.71 -4.60
CA GLY A 34 1.77 6.10 -3.72
C GLY A 34 1.52 7.60 -3.60
N GLY A 35 2.39 8.43 -4.16
CA GLY A 35 2.27 9.90 -4.17
C GLY A 35 1.67 10.49 -5.44
N LEU A 36 1.71 9.75 -6.55
CA LEU A 36 1.42 10.28 -7.89
C LEU A 36 -0.07 10.50 -8.18
N GLY A 37 -0.96 9.86 -7.41
CA GLY A 37 -2.41 10.09 -7.49
C GLY A 37 -2.85 11.46 -6.97
N ALA A 38 -2.08 12.11 -6.10
CA ALA A 38 -2.36 13.47 -5.65
C ALA A 38 -1.94 14.55 -6.67
N VAL A 39 -1.17 14.16 -7.70
CA VAL A 39 -0.66 15.04 -8.76
C VAL A 39 -1.40 14.75 -10.09
N GLY A 40 -2.51 14.00 -10.05
CA GLY A 40 -3.30 13.70 -11.25
C GLY A 40 -2.63 12.74 -12.24
N ILE A 41 -1.52 12.10 -11.87
CA ILE A 41 -0.86 11.08 -12.67
C ILE A 41 -1.51 9.72 -12.38
N GLU A 42 -2.80 9.64 -12.67
CA GLU A 42 -3.40 8.37 -13.04
C GLU A 42 -3.14 8.21 -14.54
N LYS A 43 -2.36 7.18 -14.91
CA LYS A 43 -2.08 6.75 -16.31
C LYS A 43 -0.89 7.39 -17.05
N VAL A 44 0.07 8.05 -16.39
CA VAL A 44 1.30 8.53 -17.08
C VAL A 44 2.58 8.22 -16.30
N CYS A 45 2.81 6.96 -15.92
CA CYS A 45 4.19 6.50 -15.86
C CYS A 45 4.65 6.27 -17.31
N ASN A 46 5.00 7.35 -18.02
CA ASN A 46 5.77 7.32 -19.27
C ASN A 46 7.24 6.93 -18.98
N CYS A 47 7.46 6.04 -18.01
CA CYS A 47 8.79 5.50 -17.77
C CYS A 47 9.01 4.39 -18.79
N PRO A 48 10.08 4.47 -19.61
CA PRO A 48 10.41 3.45 -20.62
C PRO A 48 10.57 2.04 -20.02
N GLU A 49 10.83 1.94 -18.71
CA GLU A 49 10.63 0.72 -17.94
C GLU A 49 9.51 0.86 -16.90
N PRO A 50 8.48 -0.01 -16.93
CA PRO A 50 7.44 -0.01 -15.91
C PRO A 50 8.05 -0.44 -14.57
N CYS A 51 7.69 0.30 -13.51
CA CYS A 51 8.19 0.02 -12.16
C CYS A 51 7.82 -1.39 -11.68
N ASP A 52 8.63 -1.96 -10.78
CA ASP A 52 8.44 -3.33 -10.27
C ASP A 52 7.06 -3.55 -9.64
N ALA A 53 6.46 -2.50 -9.08
CA ALA A 53 5.12 -2.54 -8.54
C ALA A 53 4.04 -2.72 -9.63
N ARG A 54 4.20 -2.13 -10.82
CA ARG A 54 3.31 -2.35 -11.98
C ARG A 54 3.50 -3.75 -12.54
N LYS A 55 4.75 -4.17 -12.79
CA LYS A 55 5.09 -5.53 -13.24
C LYS A 55 4.47 -6.59 -12.32
N LYS A 56 4.55 -6.39 -10.99
CA LYS A 56 3.96 -7.31 -10.00
C LYS A 56 2.42 -7.28 -9.97
N ARG A 57 1.78 -6.14 -10.25
CA ARG A 57 0.31 -6.06 -10.36
C ARG A 57 -0.19 -6.75 -11.64
N GLU A 58 0.48 -6.52 -12.75
CA GLU A 58 0.18 -7.16 -14.03
C GLU A 58 0.40 -8.67 -13.97
N ALA A 59 1.52 -9.14 -13.39
CA ALA A 59 1.77 -10.56 -13.16
C ALA A 59 0.69 -11.22 -12.28
N LYS A 60 0.24 -10.54 -11.22
CA LYS A 60 -0.87 -11.02 -10.38
C LYS A 60 -2.20 -11.06 -11.13
N ALA A 61 -2.46 -10.07 -11.99
CA ALA A 61 -3.67 -10.02 -12.80
C ALA A 61 -3.68 -11.14 -13.86
N ALA A 62 -2.55 -11.37 -14.54
CA ALA A 62 -2.37 -12.46 -15.48
C ALA A 62 -2.57 -13.83 -14.81
N ALA A 63 -1.89 -14.07 -13.67
CA ALA A 63 -2.05 -15.31 -12.92
C ALA A 63 -3.50 -15.56 -12.44
N ARG A 64 -4.25 -14.48 -12.13
CA ARG A 64 -5.68 -14.60 -11.78
C ARG A 64 -6.53 -14.93 -13.00
N ALA A 65 -6.25 -14.34 -14.16
CA ALA A 65 -6.95 -14.64 -15.40
C ALA A 65 -6.73 -16.09 -15.83
N GLU A 66 -5.50 -16.61 -15.71
CA GLU A 66 -5.21 -18.02 -15.97
C GLU A 66 -5.97 -18.97 -15.04
N LYS A 67 -6.03 -18.64 -13.74
CA LYS A 67 -6.82 -19.43 -12.78
C LYS A 67 -8.31 -19.42 -13.07
N LEU A 68 -8.86 -18.28 -13.50
CA LEU A 68 -10.26 -18.18 -13.91
C LEU A 68 -10.53 -19.00 -15.17
N ALA A 69 -9.63 -18.95 -16.16
CA ALA A 69 -9.75 -19.72 -17.39
C ALA A 69 -9.63 -21.24 -17.13
N HIS A 70 -8.81 -21.65 -16.16
CA HIS A 70 -8.74 -23.04 -15.71
C HIS A 70 -10.02 -23.46 -14.99
N TRP A 71 -10.50 -22.64 -14.05
CA TRP A 71 -11.75 -22.90 -13.32
C TRP A 71 -12.96 -22.96 -14.26
N GLU A 72 -12.99 -22.15 -15.32
CA GLU A 72 -14.05 -22.18 -16.32
C GLU A 72 -14.10 -23.48 -17.12
N LYS A 73 -12.93 -24.09 -17.39
CA LYS A 73 -12.84 -25.42 -18.04
C LYS A 73 -13.28 -26.55 -17.11
N ASP A 74 -12.96 -26.45 -15.82
CA ASP A 74 -13.31 -27.45 -14.81
C ASP A 74 -14.72 -27.27 -14.24
N ARG A 75 -15.43 -26.20 -14.64
CA ARG A 75 -16.79 -25.94 -14.15
C ARG A 75 -17.76 -26.93 -14.79
N ILE A 76 -17.98 -28.04 -14.10
CA ILE A 76 -19.03 -29.03 -14.39
C ILE A 76 -20.38 -28.33 -14.20
N ALA A 77 -21.22 -28.36 -15.25
CA ALA A 77 -22.60 -27.85 -15.24
C ALA A 77 -23.54 -28.77 -14.44
#